data_AF-A0A673BAM5-F1
#
_entry.id   AF-A0A673BAM5-F1
#
_cell.length_a   1.000
_cell.length_b   1.000
_cell.length_c   1.000
_cell.angle_alpha   90.00
_cell.angle_beta   90.00
_cell.angle_gamma   90.00
#
_symmetry.space_group_name_H-M   'P 1'
#
loop_
_entity.id
_entity.type
_entity.pdbx_description
1 polymer ?
#
loop_
_entity_poly.entity_id
_entity_poly.type
_entity_poly.pdbx_seq_one_letter_code
_entity_poly.pdbx_strand_id
1 'polypeptide(L)'
;MCVCVCFRVQAGSDGESIGNCPFSQRLFMILWLKGVVFNVTTVDLKRKPADLHNLAPGTHPPFLTFNGEVKTDINKIEEFLEETLSPPKYPKLAAKQRESNTAGNDIFAKFSAYIKNTKPEANAGGLLCCHLVHRACKSDSLSCSTAGVSNSF
;
A
#
# COMPACT_ATOMS: atom_id res chain seq x y z
N MET A 1 -14.30 1.13 24.53
CA MET A 1 -14.68 0.15 23.49
C MET A 1 -13.42 -0.32 22.76
N CYS A 2 -13.16 -1.63 22.77
CA CYS A 2 -12.21 -2.26 21.84
C CYS A 2 -12.86 -2.25 20.46
N VAL A 3 -12.16 -1.70 19.47
CA VAL A 3 -12.60 -1.73 18.07
C VAL A 3 -12.06 -3.03 17.47
N CYS A 4 -12.93 -3.83 16.86
CA CYS A 4 -12.50 -5.06 16.20
C CYS A 4 -12.07 -4.73 14.77
N VAL A 5 -10.76 -4.71 14.53
CA VAL A 5 -10.17 -4.50 13.21
C VAL A 5 -9.49 -5.78 12.76
N CYS A 6 -9.99 -6.36 11.66
CA CYS A 6 -9.45 -7.56 11.04
C CYS A 6 -8.95 -7.21 9.65
N PHE A 7 -7.66 -7.38 9.43
CA PHE A 7 -6.99 -7.10 8.17
C PHE A 7 -6.65 -8.41 7.45
N ARG A 8 -7.14 -8.57 6.22
CA ARG A 8 -6.89 -9.76 5.39
C ARG A 8 -5.86 -9.45 4.32
N VAL A 9 -4.77 -10.21 4.28
CA VAL A 9 -3.67 -10.06 3.33
C VAL A 9 -3.50 -11.29 2.48
N GLN A 10 -2.93 -11.14 1.29
CA GLN A 10 -2.59 -12.30 0.47
C GLN A 10 -1.49 -13.13 1.16
N ALA A 11 -1.65 -14.45 1.20
CA ALA A 11 -0.61 -15.35 1.69
C ALA A 11 0.57 -15.47 0.71
N GLY A 12 1.75 -15.78 1.24
CA GLY A 12 2.95 -16.09 0.49
C GLY A 12 2.86 -17.43 -0.24
N SER A 13 3.96 -17.84 -0.89
CA SER A 13 4.00 -19.09 -1.65
C SER A 13 3.84 -20.35 -0.79
N ASP A 14 4.13 -20.25 0.51
CA ASP A 14 3.90 -21.28 1.52
C ASP A 14 2.42 -21.38 1.97
N GLY A 15 1.59 -20.39 1.65
CA GLY A 15 0.19 -20.32 2.02
C GLY A 15 -0.07 -19.83 3.45
N GLU A 16 0.97 -19.47 4.20
CA GLU A 16 0.86 -19.02 5.60
C GLU A 16 1.47 -17.65 5.84
N SER A 17 2.65 -17.39 5.26
CA SER A 17 3.36 -16.12 5.43
C SER A 17 2.63 -14.95 4.74
N ILE A 18 3.05 -13.72 5.06
CA ILE A 18 2.57 -12.52 4.37
C ILE A 18 3.15 -12.51 2.95
N GLY A 19 2.29 -12.46 1.94
CA GLY A 19 2.68 -12.41 0.54
C GLY A 19 3.15 -11.03 0.09
N ASN A 20 3.79 -10.98 -1.08
CA ASN A 20 4.24 -9.74 -1.71
C ASN A 20 3.05 -8.99 -2.32
N CYS A 21 2.50 -8.03 -1.58
CA CYS A 21 1.42 -7.16 -2.04
C CYS A 21 1.61 -5.73 -1.52
N PRO A 22 1.91 -4.74 -2.40
CA PRO A 22 2.14 -3.37 -1.97
C PRO A 22 0.91 -2.72 -1.34
N PHE A 23 -0.29 -3.10 -1.77
CA PHE A 23 -1.55 -2.64 -1.16
C PHE A 23 -1.74 -3.20 0.26
N SER A 24 -1.31 -4.45 0.48
CA SER A 24 -1.40 -5.07 1.80
C SER A 24 -0.43 -4.38 2.77
N GLN A 25 0.79 -4.11 2.31
CA GLN A 25 1.78 -3.37 3.07
C GLN A 25 1.30 -1.95 3.40
N ARG A 26 0.69 -1.24 2.45
CA ARG A 26 0.15 0.12 2.67
C ARG A 26 -0.87 0.16 3.81
N LEU A 27 -1.87 -0.71 3.78
CA LEU A 27 -2.90 -0.75 4.82
C LEU A 27 -2.35 -1.21 6.18
N PHE A 28 -1.41 -2.16 6.18
CA PHE A 28 -0.70 -2.56 7.41
C PHE A 28 0.02 -1.38 8.05
N MET A 29 0.75 -0.59 7.26
CA MET A 29 1.46 0.60 7.74
C MET A 29 0.50 1.66 8.31
N ILE A 30 -0.65 1.89 7.67
CA ILE A 30 -1.67 2.84 8.16
C ILE A 30 -2.18 2.40 9.54
N LEU A 31 -2.61 1.14 9.68
CA LEU A 31 -3.12 0.61 10.95
C LEU A 31 -2.06 0.65 12.05
N TRP A 32 -0.81 0.32 11.71
CA TRP A 32 0.33 0.40 12.61
C TRP A 32 0.58 1.83 13.10
N LEU A 33 0.64 2.81 12.18
CA LEU A 33 0.88 4.22 12.51
C LEU A 33 -0.30 4.86 13.27
N LYS A 34 -1.53 4.37 13.05
CA LYS A 34 -2.69 4.78 13.86
C LYS A 34 -2.60 4.29 15.30
N GLY A 35 -1.80 3.24 15.58
CA GLY A 35 -1.68 2.68 16.93
C GLY A 35 -2.95 1.96 17.42
N VAL A 36 -3.79 1.50 16.48
CA VAL A 36 -4.96 0.68 16.80
C VAL A 36 -4.52 -0.77 17.00
N VAL A 37 -5.21 -1.53 17.86
CA VAL A 37 -5.03 -2.98 17.94
C VAL A 37 -5.81 -3.62 16.80
N PHE A 38 -5.14 -4.43 15.98
CA PHE A 38 -5.76 -5.12 14.85
C PHE A 38 -5.17 -6.52 14.68
N ASN A 39 -5.96 -7.42 14.08
CA ASN A 39 -5.52 -8.76 13.74
C ASN A 39 -5.20 -8.85 12.25
N VAL A 40 -4.08 -9.49 11.92
CA VAL A 40 -3.73 -9.83 10.53
C VAL A 40 -4.05 -11.30 10.29
N THR A 41 -4.70 -11.59 9.17
CA THR A 41 -4.92 -12.97 8.72
C THR A 41 -4.54 -13.08 7.27
N THR A 42 -3.64 -14.01 6.98
CA THR A 42 -3.20 -14.33 5.63
C THR A 42 -4.26 -15.21 4.94
N VAL A 43 -4.46 -14.98 3.66
CA VAL A 43 -5.46 -15.65 2.84
C VAL A 43 -4.76 -16.42 1.74
N ASP A 44 -4.81 -17.75 1.83
CA ASP A 44 -4.42 -18.63 0.73
C ASP A 44 -5.51 -18.59 -0.37
N LEU A 45 -5.17 -18.03 -1.52
CA LEU A 45 -6.07 -17.93 -2.67
C LEU A 45 -6.35 -19.28 -3.34
N LYS A 46 -5.48 -20.28 -3.15
CA LYS A 46 -5.64 -21.64 -3.67
C LYS A 46 -6.53 -22.47 -2.75
N ARG A 47 -6.42 -22.24 -1.43
CA ARG A 47 -7.20 -22.92 -0.39
C ARG A 47 -8.04 -21.92 0.37
N LYS A 48 -9.08 -21.39 -0.28
CA LYS A 48 -9.98 -20.39 0.33
C LYS A 48 -10.73 -21.01 1.52
N PRO A 49 -10.60 -20.47 2.74
CA PRO A 49 -11.38 -20.93 3.88
C PRO A 49 -12.88 -20.66 3.66
N ALA A 50 -13.75 -21.57 4.10
CA ALA A 50 -15.21 -21.43 3.96
C ALA A 50 -15.75 -20.15 4.62
N ASP A 51 -15.22 -19.77 5.78
CA ASP A 51 -15.60 -18.56 6.51
C ASP A 51 -15.34 -17.29 5.69
N LEU A 52 -14.29 -17.30 4.87
CA LEU A 52 -13.94 -16.17 4.00
C LEU A 52 -14.96 -16.00 2.87
N HIS A 53 -15.46 -17.12 2.34
CA HIS A 53 -16.47 -17.11 1.27
C HIS A 53 -17.77 -16.47 1.75
N ASN A 54 -18.16 -16.72 3.00
CA ASN A 54 -19.36 -16.14 3.59
C ASN A 54 -19.18 -14.65 3.94
N LEU A 55 -17.97 -14.27 4.36
CA LEU A 55 -17.67 -12.90 4.76
C LEU A 55 -17.52 -11.97 3.54
N ALA A 56 -16.82 -12.40 2.49
CA ALA A 56 -16.50 -11.57 1.33
C ALA A 56 -16.44 -12.43 0.04
N PRO A 57 -17.60 -12.87 -0.50
CA PRO A 57 -17.64 -13.75 -1.66
C PRO A 57 -16.97 -13.09 -2.87
N GLY A 58 -16.03 -13.80 -3.49
CA GLY A 58 -15.32 -13.32 -4.68
C GLY A 58 -14.34 -12.16 -4.45
N THR A 59 -14.16 -11.69 -3.21
CA THR A 59 -13.25 -10.56 -2.93
C THR A 59 -11.80 -11.02 -2.87
N HIS A 60 -10.94 -10.31 -3.59
CA HIS A 60 -9.49 -10.52 -3.52
C HIS A 60 -8.90 -9.68 -2.37
N PRO A 61 -7.96 -10.23 -1.58
CA PRO A 61 -7.21 -9.46 -0.61
C PRO A 61 -6.34 -8.38 -1.29
N PRO A 62 -6.07 -7.25 -0.62
CA PRO A 62 -6.42 -6.99 0.78
C PRO A 62 -7.83 -6.42 0.97
N PHE A 63 -8.44 -6.78 2.09
CA PHE A 63 -9.68 -6.18 2.56
C PHE A 63 -9.70 -6.11 4.10
N LEU A 64 -10.58 -5.27 4.63
CA LEU A 64 -10.69 -4.97 6.04
C LEU A 64 -12.08 -5.36 6.53
N THR A 65 -12.17 -5.89 7.74
CA THR A 65 -13.42 -5.94 8.49
C THR A 65 -13.30 -5.01 9.69
N PHE A 66 -14.25 -4.09 9.83
CA PHE A 66 -14.32 -3.14 10.94
C PHE A 66 -15.64 -3.33 11.67
N ASN A 67 -15.60 -3.78 12.92
CA ASN A 67 -16.79 -4.12 13.71
C ASN A 67 -17.79 -5.04 12.98
N GLY A 68 -17.26 -6.00 12.19
CA GLY A 68 -18.06 -6.94 11.40
C GLY A 68 -18.40 -6.48 9.98
N GLU A 69 -18.24 -5.19 9.65
CA GLU A 69 -18.47 -4.69 8.30
C GLU A 69 -17.26 -4.86 7.40
N VAL A 70 -17.47 -5.46 6.22
CA VAL A 70 -16.41 -5.67 5.23
C VAL A 70 -16.22 -4.45 4.34
N LYS A 71 -14.97 -4.08 4.11
CA LYS A 71 -14.53 -2.99 3.22
C LYS A 71 -13.44 -3.53 2.29
N THR A 72 -13.62 -3.34 0.98
CA THR A 72 -12.83 -4.05 -0.06
C THR A 72 -12.03 -3.13 -0.97
N ASP A 73 -12.39 -1.85 -1.07
CA ASP A 73 -11.68 -0.86 -1.89
C ASP A 73 -10.58 -0.20 -1.06
N ILE A 74 -9.32 -0.31 -1.52
CA ILE A 74 -8.14 0.15 -0.77
C ILE A 74 -8.19 1.66 -0.47
N ASN A 75 -8.57 2.48 -1.45
CA ASN A 75 -8.61 3.93 -1.26
C ASN A 75 -9.73 4.30 -0.29
N LYS A 76 -10.90 3.65 -0.40
CA LYS A 76 -12.00 3.88 0.54
C LYS A 76 -11.69 3.38 1.95
N ILE A 77 -10.92 2.28 2.08
CA ILE A 77 -10.46 1.80 3.39
C ILE A 77 -9.56 2.85 4.04
N GLU A 78 -8.62 3.43 3.29
CA GLU A 78 -7.73 4.47 3.78
C GLU A 78 -8.51 5.72 4.24
N GLU A 79 -9.43 6.22 3.41
CA GLU A 79 -10.31 7.34 3.76
C GLU A 79 -11.11 7.03 5.03
N PHE A 80 -11.74 5.85 5.09
CA PHE A 80 -12.51 5.41 6.24
C PHE A 80 -11.66 5.32 7.53
N LEU A 81 -10.44 4.78 7.45
CA LEU A 81 -9.54 4.67 8.60
C LEU A 81 -9.06 6.06 9.05
N GLU A 82 -8.82 6.99 8.13
CA GLU A 82 -8.41 8.35 8.47
C GLU A 82 -9.51 9.12 9.20
N GLU A 83 -10.76 8.98 8.75
CA GLU A 83 -11.93 9.63 9.37
C GLU A 83 -12.31 8.99 10.72
N THR A 84 -12.37 7.65 10.75
CA THR A 84 -12.85 6.89 11.91
C THR A 84 -11.81 6.86 13.04
N LEU A 85 -10.53 6.71 12.70
CA LEU A 85 -9.43 6.70 13.67
C LEU A 85 -8.81 8.11 13.74
N SER A 86 -9.55 9.04 14.35
CA SER A 86 -9.21 10.46 14.42
C SER A 86 -8.80 10.92 15.83
N PRO A 87 -8.21 12.13 15.95
CA PRO A 87 -7.86 12.73 17.24
C PRO A 87 -9.10 12.94 18.14
N PRO A 88 -8.94 12.94 19.48
CA PRO A 88 -7.67 12.90 20.23
C PRO A 88 -7.09 11.50 20.42
N LYS A 89 -7.83 10.45 20.07
CA LYS A 89 -7.46 9.07 20.39
C LYS A 89 -6.39 8.51 19.44
N TYR A 90 -6.41 8.91 18.17
CA TYR A 90 -5.48 8.42 17.15
C TYR A 90 -4.90 9.59 16.34
N PRO A 91 -3.66 9.48 15.84
CA PRO A 91 -3.03 10.55 15.08
C PRO A 91 -3.64 10.72 13.68
N LYS A 92 -3.59 11.95 13.15
CA LYS A 92 -3.90 12.25 11.74
C LYS A 92 -2.71 11.86 10.87
N LEU A 93 -2.93 11.07 9.81
CA LEU A 93 -1.85 10.58 8.93
C LEU A 93 -1.83 11.29 7.57
N ALA A 94 -2.90 12.01 7.21
CA ALA A 94 -2.94 12.74 5.96
C ALA A 94 -1.76 13.72 5.83
N ALA A 95 -1.11 13.70 4.66
CA ALA A 95 0.00 14.60 4.37
C ALA A 95 -0.44 16.07 4.45
N LYS A 96 0.42 16.91 5.05
CA LYS A 96 0.18 18.36 5.12
C LYS A 96 0.34 19.05 3.77
N GLN A 97 1.25 18.56 2.94
CA GLN A 97 1.56 19.10 1.63
C GLN A 97 0.96 18.21 0.55
N ARG A 98 0.21 18.80 -0.38
CA ARG A 98 -0.46 18.06 -1.45
C ARG A 98 0.52 17.36 -2.39
N GLU A 99 1.70 17.96 -2.58
CA GLU A 99 2.77 17.45 -3.44
C GLU A 99 3.32 16.11 -2.94
N SER A 100 3.33 15.87 -1.63
CA SER A 100 3.76 14.59 -1.04
C SER A 100 2.89 13.42 -1.50
N ASN A 101 1.63 13.65 -1.81
CA ASN A 101 0.70 12.59 -2.25
C ASN A 101 0.90 12.20 -3.72
N THR A 102 1.51 13.07 -4.53
CA THR A 102 1.72 12.83 -5.97
C THR A 102 3.17 12.50 -6.32
N ALA A 103 4.08 12.76 -5.39
CA ALA A 103 5.49 12.38 -5.48
C ALA A 103 5.63 10.87 -5.74
N GLY A 104 6.34 10.51 -6.81
CA GLY A 104 6.66 9.12 -7.13
C GLY A 104 5.50 8.23 -7.58
N ASN A 105 4.28 8.75 -7.76
CA ASN A 105 3.10 7.94 -8.11
C ASN A 105 3.25 7.14 -9.43
N ASP A 106 4.09 7.59 -10.36
CA ASP A 106 4.34 6.90 -11.63
C ASP A 106 5.58 5.98 -11.63
N ILE A 107 6.36 5.95 -10.54
CA ILE A 107 7.58 5.12 -10.44
C ILE A 107 7.23 3.64 -10.55
N PHE A 108 6.20 3.18 -9.82
CA PHE A 108 5.81 1.76 -9.83
C PHE A 108 5.39 1.27 -11.22
N ALA A 109 4.63 2.08 -11.94
CA ALA A 109 4.19 1.77 -13.30
C ALA A 109 5.39 1.67 -14.27
N LYS A 110 6.33 2.60 -14.18
CA LYS A 110 7.55 2.60 -15.01
C LYS A 110 8.48 1.45 -14.68
N PHE A 111 8.67 1.16 -13.38
CA PHE A 111 9.45 0.00 -12.95
C PHE A 111 8.83 -1.31 -13.44
N SER A 112 7.50 -1.42 -13.35
CA SER A 112 6.76 -2.57 -13.87
C SER A 112 6.93 -2.74 -15.37
N ALA A 113 6.90 -1.65 -16.15
CA ALA A 113 7.14 -1.69 -17.58
C ALA A 113 8.58 -2.11 -17.91
N TYR A 114 9.56 -1.64 -17.14
CA TYR A 114 10.97 -2.00 -17.32
C TYR A 114 11.23 -3.48 -17.06
N ILE A 115 10.80 -4.01 -15.90
CA ILE A 115 11.12 -5.39 -15.49
C ILE A 115 10.36 -6.45 -16.30
N LYS A 116 9.17 -6.11 -16.81
CA LYS A 116 8.36 -7.01 -17.65
C LYS A 116 8.72 -6.93 -19.14
N ASN A 117 9.58 -6.01 -19.54
CA ASN A 117 9.96 -5.87 -20.93
C ASN A 117 10.83 -7.05 -21.38
N THR A 118 10.36 -7.78 -22.39
CA THR A 118 11.07 -8.94 -22.97
C THR A 118 11.95 -8.57 -24.17
N LYS A 119 11.89 -7.32 -24.66
CA LYS A 119 12.65 -6.84 -25.81
C LYS A 119 13.93 -6.14 -25.37
N PRO A 120 15.13 -6.75 -25.51
CA PRO A 120 16.37 -6.18 -25.02
C PRO A 120 16.69 -4.82 -25.67
N GLU A 121 16.28 -4.57 -26.91
CA GLU A 121 16.48 -3.29 -27.62
C GLU A 121 15.86 -2.08 -26.90
N ALA A 122 14.69 -2.24 -26.30
CA ALA A 122 14.02 -1.16 -25.56
C ALA A 122 14.63 -0.92 -24.16
N ASN A 123 15.38 -1.89 -23.63
CA ASN A 123 16.18 -1.74 -22.41
C ASN A 123 17.59 -1.23 -22.72
N ALA A 124 18.20 -1.72 -23.80
CA ALA A 124 19.55 -1.39 -24.28
C ALA A 124 19.62 0.02 -24.88
N GLY A 125 18.53 0.51 -25.49
CA GLY A 125 18.39 1.91 -25.88
C GLY A 125 18.26 2.87 -24.69
N GLY A 126 18.34 2.38 -23.45
CA GLY A 126 18.34 3.17 -22.22
C GLY A 126 17.00 3.82 -21.88
N LEU A 127 16.02 3.86 -22.79
CA LEU A 127 14.81 4.67 -22.66
C LEU A 127 13.97 4.32 -21.42
N LEU A 128 13.71 3.03 -21.18
CA LEU A 128 12.94 2.59 -20.01
C LEU A 128 13.71 2.82 -18.69
N CYS A 129 15.03 2.58 -18.71
CA CYS A 129 15.90 2.84 -17.56
C CYS A 129 15.97 4.34 -17.24
N CYS A 130 16.25 5.19 -18.24
CA CYS A 130 16.28 6.65 -18.12
C CYS A 130 14.93 7.20 -17.62
N HIS A 131 13.81 6.70 -18.12
CA HIS A 131 12.48 7.12 -17.67
C HIS A 131 12.21 6.78 -16.20
N LEU A 132 12.73 5.64 -15.73
CA LEU A 132 12.63 5.23 -14.33
C LEU A 132 13.53 6.08 -13.44
N VAL A 133 14.83 6.18 -13.79
CA VAL A 133 15.83 6.98 -13.06
C VAL A 133 15.41 8.43 -12.94
N HIS A 134 14.95 9.04 -14.03
CA HIS A 134 14.49 10.43 -14.01
C HIS A 134 13.32 10.66 -13.03
N ARG A 135 12.41 9.69 -12.88
CA ARG A 135 11.30 9.81 -11.91
C ARG A 135 11.72 9.57 -10.48
N ALA A 136 12.63 8.63 -10.24
CA ALA A 136 13.25 8.45 -8.94
C ALA A 136 13.94 9.74 -8.49
N CYS A 137 14.80 10.32 -9.35
CA CYS A 137 15.46 11.60 -9.05
C CYS A 137 14.47 12.73 -8.79
N LYS A 138 13.36 12.80 -9.54
CA LYS A 138 12.33 13.82 -9.29
C LYS A 138 11.66 13.66 -7.92
N SER A 139 11.41 12.42 -7.50
CA SER A 139 10.87 12.13 -6.17
C SER A 139 11.87 12.49 -5.07
N ASP A 140 13.14 12.13 -5.24
CA ASP A 140 14.22 12.44 -4.29
C ASP A 140 14.40 13.95 -4.12
N SER A 141 14.37 14.72 -5.21
CA SER A 141 14.46 16.19 -5.15
C SER A 141 13.32 16.81 -4.33
N LEU A 142 12.10 16.27 -4.43
CA LEU A 142 10.99 16.73 -3.60
C LEU A 142 11.19 16.35 -2.13
N SER A 143 11.69 15.13 -1.86
CA SER A 143 12.03 14.70 -0.49
C SER A 143 13.09 15.60 0.15
N CYS A 144 14.16 15.98 -0.56
CA CYS A 144 15.15 16.93 -0.07
C CYS A 144 14.56 18.31 0.22
N SER A 145 13.69 18.80 -0.68
CA SER A 145 13.04 20.11 -0.56
C SER A 145 12.10 20.17 0.65
N THR A 146 11.36 19.09 0.91
CA THR A 146 10.42 18.99 2.04
C THR A 146 11.08 18.71 3.38
N ALA A 147 12.24 18.06 3.38
CA ALA A 147 13.05 17.79 4.57
C ALA A 147 13.90 19.00 5.02
N GLY A 148 13.89 20.12 4.28
CA GLY A 148 14.71 21.29 4.57
C GLY A 148 16.22 21.04 4.44
N VAL A 149 16.60 19.98 3.73
CA VAL A 149 18.00 19.66 3.45
C VAL A 149 18.43 20.54 2.28
N SER A 150 19.04 21.69 2.58
CA SER A 150 19.76 22.45 1.57
C SER A 150 20.88 21.57 1.03
N ASN A 151 20.87 21.29 -0.27
CA ASN A 151 21.95 20.59 -0.97
C ASN A 151 23.28 21.32 -0.69
N SER A 152 24.06 20.83 0.26
CA SER A 152 25.49 21.06 0.31
C SER A 152 26.12 20.05 -0.64
N PHE A 153 26.17 20.42 -1.93
CA PHE A 153 27.15 19.88 -2.86
C PHE A 153 28.37 20.81 -2.84
#